data_AF-A0A7V2EA57-F1
#
_entry.id   AF-A0A7V2EA57-F1
#
_cell.length_a   1.000
_cell.length_b   1.000
_cell.length_c   1.000
_cell.angle_alpha   90.00
_cell.angle_beta   90.00
_cell.angle_gamma   90.00
#
_symmetry.space_group_name_H-M   'P 1'
#
loop_
_entity.id
_entity.type
_entity.pdbx_description
1 polymer ?
#
loop_
_entity_poly.entity_id
_entity_poly.type
_entity_poly.pdbx_seq_one_letter_code
_entity_poly.pdbx_strand_id
1 'polypeptide(L)' 'MSEAPACIGNIGPRERRKRVVIGAVSLLVVLGLYALSVVLQVQRVWRLLLFLPIWLWLLAWLEARGAT' A
#
# COMPACT_ATOMS: atom_id res chain seq x y z
N MET A 1 34.23 3.46 23.27
CA MET A 1 32.94 2.77 23.11
C MET A 1 32.25 3.43 21.92
N SER A 2 32.17 2.76 20.77
CA SER A 2 31.45 3.30 19.61
C SER A 2 29.95 3.24 19.90
N GLU A 3 29.35 4.39 20.16
CA GLU A 3 27.91 4.55 20.16
C GLU A 3 27.44 4.40 18.71
N ALA A 4 27.03 3.18 18.33
CA ALA A 4 26.30 3.00 17.09
C ALA A 4 25.04 3.88 17.19
N PRO A 5 24.78 4.79 16.23
CA PRO A 5 23.60 5.61 16.26
C PRO A 5 22.41 4.66 16.29
N ALA A 6 21.66 4.67 17.39
CA ALA A 6 20.38 3.99 17.45
C ALA A 6 19.63 4.41 16.19
N CYS A 7 19.19 3.46 15.37
CA CYS A 7 18.38 3.73 14.19
C CYS A 7 17.04 4.31 14.66
N ILE A 8 17.04 5.59 15.01
CA ILE A 8 15.85 6.39 15.27
C ILE A 8 15.24 6.60 13.90
N GLY A 9 14.40 5.66 13.48
CA GLY A 9 13.57 5.86 12.31
C GLY A 9 12.80 7.17 12.51
N ASN A 10 12.97 8.12 11.58
CA ASN A 10 12.27 9.41 11.57
C ASN A 10 10.72 9.25 11.53
N ILE A 11 10.25 8.01 11.33
CA ILE A 11 8.85 7.63 11.25
C ILE A 11 8.49 6.89 12.54
N GLY A 12 7.72 7.56 13.39
CA GLY A 12 7.19 6.95 14.60
C GLY A 12 6.26 5.76 14.30
N PRO A 13 6.09 4.82 15.25
CA PRO A 13 5.26 3.62 15.07
C PRO A 13 3.79 3.93 14.71
N ARG A 14 3.31 5.13 15.05
CA ARG A 14 1.96 5.61 14.73
C ARG A 14 1.83 5.99 13.25
N GLU A 15 2.81 6.67 12.67
CA GLU A 15 2.84 7.01 11.24
C GLU A 15 3.01 5.76 10.37
N ARG A 16 3.83 4.80 10.83
CA ARG A 16 3.95 3.49 10.16
C ARG A 16 2.61 2.75 10.12
N ARG A 17 1.88 2.69 11.24
CA ARG A 17 0.54 2.10 11.28
C ARG A 17 -0.43 2.81 10.33
N LYS A 18 -0.41 4.15 10.26
CA LYS A 18 -1.25 4.91 9.32
C LYS A 18 -0.98 4.49 7.88
N ARG A 19 0.28 4.37 7.47
CA ARG A 19 0.66 3.98 6.09
C ARG A 19 0.20 2.56 5.76
N VAL A 20 0.35 1.62 6.69
CA VAL A 20 -0.15 0.24 6.54
C VAL A 20 -1.68 0.22 6.41
N VAL A 21 -2.39 0.99 7.23
CA VAL A 21 -3.86 1.08 7.15
C VAL A 21 -4.30 1.69 5.83
N ILE A 22 -3.67 2.77 5.38
CA ILE A 22 -3.98 3.41 4.09
C ILE A 22 -3.77 2.42 2.94
N GLY A 23 -2.65 1.68 2.94
CA GLY A 23 -2.40 0.65 1.93
C GLY A 23 -3.41 -0.50 1.97
N ALA A 24 -3.80 -0.95 3.16
CA ALA A 24 -4.82 -1.99 3.30
C ALA A 24 -6.19 -1.54 2.78
N VAL A 25 -6.59 -0.30 3.10
CA VAL A 25 -7.84 0.30 2.58
C VAL A 25 -7.78 0.45 1.06
N SER A 26 -6.65 0.90 0.51
CA SER A 26 -6.50 1.03 -0.94
C SER A 26 -6.62 -0.32 -1.65
N LEU A 27 -6.12 -1.41 -1.07
CA LEU A 27 -6.32 -2.76 -1.62
C LEU A 27 -7.80 -3.15 -1.69
N LEU A 28 -8.56 -2.92 -0.60
CA LEU A 28 -9.98 -3.23 -0.56
C LEU A 28 -10.77 -2.45 -1.64
N VAL A 29 -10.45 -1.16 -1.79
CA VAL A 29 -11.05 -0.31 -2.83
C VAL A 29 -10.76 -0.86 -4.23
N VAL A 30 -9.54 -1.33 -4.48
CA VAL A 30 -9.17 -1.91 -5.78
C VAL A 30 -9.89 -3.20 -6.06
N LEU A 31 -9.94 -4.11 -5.09
CA LEU A 31 -10.65 -5.36 -5.24
C LEU A 31 -12.13 -5.11 -5.58
N GLY A 32 -12.75 -4.14 -4.91
CA GLY A 32 -14.11 -3.69 -5.21
C GLY A 32 -14.26 -3.13 -6.63
N LEU A 33 -13.40 -2.20 -7.04
CA LEU A 33 -13.42 -1.62 -8.39
C LEU A 33 -13.13 -2.65 -9.48
N TYR A 34 -12.23 -3.61 -9.23
CA TYR A 34 -11.95 -4.71 -10.14
C TYR A 34 -13.16 -5.61 -10.32
N ALA A 35 -13.79 -6.05 -9.22
CA ALA A 35 -14.99 -6.86 -9.26
C ALA A 35 -16.12 -6.15 -10.01
N LEU A 36 -16.32 -4.86 -9.75
CA LEU A 36 -17.31 -4.03 -10.45
C LEU A 36 -17.00 -3.93 -11.95
N SER A 37 -15.73 -3.74 -12.32
CA SER A 37 -15.30 -3.68 -13.73
C SER A 37 -15.51 -4.99 -14.47
N VAL A 38 -15.40 -6.13 -13.77
CA VAL A 38 -15.70 -7.46 -14.32
C VAL A 38 -17.20 -7.62 -14.56
N VAL A 39 -18.03 -7.24 -13.57
CA VAL A 39 -19.51 -7.31 -13.67
C VAL A 39 -20.04 -6.43 -14.80
N LEU A 40 -19.48 -5.21 -14.94
CA LEU A 40 -19.89 -4.24 -15.96
C LEU A 40 -19.25 -4.48 -17.33
N GLN A 41 -18.46 -5.55 -17.52
CA GLN A 41 -17.78 -5.87 -18.79
C GLN A 41 -16.96 -4.69 -19.36
N VAL A 42 -16.41 -3.85 -18.48
CA VAL A 42 -15.66 -2.66 -18.90
C VAL A 42 -14.42 -3.08 -19.68
N GLN A 43 -14.14 -2.35 -20.78
CA GLN A 43 -12.97 -2.58 -21.63
C GLN A 43 -11.68 -2.73 -20.80
N ARG A 44 -10.86 -3.73 -21.16
CA ARG A 44 -9.66 -4.14 -20.41
C ARG A 44 -8.68 -3.00 -20.11
N VAL A 45 -8.67 -1.96 -20.93
CA VAL A 45 -7.82 -0.76 -20.76
C VAL A 45 -8.15 -0.02 -19.46
N TRP A 46 -9.43 0.06 -19.05
CA TRP A 46 -9.82 0.70 -17.79
C TRP A 46 -9.29 -0.04 -16.55
N ARG A 47 -8.99 -1.34 -16.67
CA ARG A 47 -8.39 -2.11 -15.58
C ARG A 47 -6.95 -1.67 -15.25
N LEU A 48 -6.27 -0.98 -16.17
CA LEU A 48 -4.93 -0.41 -15.92
C LEU A 48 -4.97 0.68 -14.84
N LEU A 49 -6.09 1.39 -14.65
CA LEU A 49 -6.21 2.39 -13.59
C LEU A 49 -6.14 1.77 -12.18
N LEU A 50 -6.37 0.46 -12.05
CA LEU A 50 -6.23 -0.26 -10.78
C LEU A 50 -4.77 -0.47 -10.38
N PHE A 51 -3.82 -0.22 -11.28
CA PHE A 51 -2.39 -0.36 -11.02
C PHE A 51 -1.90 0.58 -9.92
N LEU A 52 -2.29 1.86 -9.96
CA LEU A 52 -1.92 2.87 -8.97
C LEU A 52 -2.23 2.46 -7.53
N PRO A 53 -3.48 2.06 -7.22
CA PRO A 53 -3.82 1.66 -5.87
C PRO A 53 -3.29 0.26 -5.46
N ILE A 54 -3.01 -0.65 -6.40
CA ILE A 54 -2.23 -1.89 -6.11
C ILE A 54 -0.80 -1.54 -5.72
N TRP A 55 -0.18 -0.58 -6.41
CA TRP A 55 1.16 -0.10 -6.10
C TRP A 55 1.24 0.49 -4.69
N LEU A 56 0.26 1.31 -4.29
CA LEU A 56 0.17 1.86 -2.94
C LEU A 56 0.05 0.77 -1.86
N TRP A 57 -0.72 -0.29 -2.13
CA TRP A 57 -0.77 -1.43 -1.21
C TRP A 57 0.58 -2.15 -1.11
N LEU A 58 1.24 -2.40 -2.24
CA LEU A 58 2.53 -3.10 -2.25
C LEU A 58 3.60 -2.32 -1.47
N LEU A 59 3.64 -1.00 -1.61
CA LEU A 59 4.53 -0.13 -0.83
C LEU A 59 4.25 -0.25 0.67
N ALA A 60 3.00 -0.14 1.07
CA ALA A 60 2.62 -0.27 2.48
C ALA A 60 2.95 -1.65 3.07
N TRP A 61 2.85 -2.71 2.25
CA TRP A 61 3.21 -4.07 2.64
C TRP A 61 4.73 -4.23 2.85
N LEU A 62 5.54 -3.68 1.96
CA LEU A 62 7.01 -3.69 2.08
C LEU A 62 7.47 -2.88 3.30
N GLU A 63 6.85 -1.73 3.54
CA GLU A 63 7.11 -0.91 4.73
C GLU A 63 6.71 -1.65 6.02
N ALA A 64 5.60 -2.41 6.01
CA ALA A 64 5.18 -3.29 7.12
C ALA A 64 6.17 -4.45 7.40
N ARG A 65 6.85 -4.94 6.36
CA ARG A 65 7.89 -5.97 6.48
C ARG A 65 9.23 -5.44 7.00
N GLY A 66 9.39 -4.12 7.09
CA GLY A 66 10.66 -3.50 7.49
C GLY A 66 11.71 -3.55 6.39
N ALA A 67 11.28 -3.65 5.13
CA ALA A 67 12.17 -3.63 3.96
C ALA A 67 12.65 -2.20 3.59
N THR A 68 12.31 -1.19 4.41
CA THR A 68 12.64 0.23 4.23
C THR A 68 12.82 0.89 5.58
#